data_AF-A0A3D1K8M2-F1
#
_entry.id   AF-A0A3D1K8M2-F1
#
_cell.length_a   1.000
_cell.length_b   1.000
_cell.length_c   1.000
_cell.angle_alpha   90.00
_cell.angle_beta   90.00
_cell.angle_gamma   90.00
#
_symmetry.space_group_name_H-M   'P 1'
#
loop_
_entity.id
_entity.type
_entity.pdbx_description
1 polymer ?
#
loop_
_entity_poly.entity_id
_entity_poly.type
_entity_poly.pdbx_seq_one_letter_code
_entity_poly.pdbx_strand_id
1 'polypeptide(L)'
;MKKSGGSHFGFAVILLVAFSAACNSADPTTGATEAAKDSSYIPEGYKKVFSDEFDGASLSLDNWWTRYIYKDGTLDTLNDERQLFRENNNHVMTGTTLQLTARKVPTENKRFQYESGMIRSKMTFKYGYYEARLKMPGGLGVWPAFWLNSDSDENGKTSWPPEIDIIEFVNNGKDDRPDMMHMTAQVKPKKGEPNPWGGQELFRDPDFKKRNYHAPFKFPDDFHVFGLLWDTDDTVTWFVDGKKLFTVSYKWVYANGKDAPNAHVLLNLSIGGQWAGRYGIDDTAFPQALDVDYVRVYQKPDQVKTGKSTIGKDLLGKKDSDVITK
;
A
#
# COMPACT_ATOMS: atom_id res chain seq x y z
N MET A 1 68.55 -42.24 -65.44
CA MET A 1 68.48 -43.57 -64.79
C MET A 1 67.25 -43.59 -63.87
N LYS A 2 66.32 -44.54 -64.11
CA LYS A 2 65.26 -45.14 -63.23
C LYS A 2 64.42 -44.19 -62.34
N LYS A 3 63.12 -43.98 -62.66
CA LYS A 3 61.88 -44.65 -62.12
C LYS A 3 61.70 -44.41 -60.61
N SER A 4 60.57 -43.99 -60.03
CA SER A 4 59.10 -44.06 -60.25
C SER A 4 58.47 -43.12 -59.19
N GLY A 5 57.26 -42.55 -59.22
CA GLY A 5 55.98 -42.85 -59.86
C GLY A 5 54.83 -42.44 -58.92
N GLY A 6 53.84 -41.68 -59.44
CA GLY A 6 52.46 -41.50 -58.93
C GLY A 6 52.24 -40.58 -57.71
N SER A 7 51.16 -39.80 -57.58
CA SER A 7 50.01 -39.48 -58.45
C SER A 7 49.49 -38.07 -58.09
N HIS A 8 48.87 -37.39 -59.05
CA HIS A 8 48.26 -36.07 -58.87
C HIS A 8 46.96 -36.13 -58.04
N PHE A 9 46.84 -35.24 -57.05
CA PHE A 9 45.55 -34.79 -56.51
C PHE A 9 45.51 -33.26 -56.58
N GLY A 10 44.46 -32.74 -57.23
CA GLY A 10 44.24 -31.31 -57.42
C GLY A 10 43.88 -30.61 -56.12
N PHE A 11 44.47 -29.43 -55.92
CA PHE A 11 44.09 -28.50 -54.86
C PHE A 11 42.74 -27.86 -55.20
N ALA A 12 41.71 -28.17 -54.40
CA ALA A 12 40.49 -27.39 -54.34
C ALA A 12 40.73 -26.19 -53.40
N VAL A 13 40.50 -24.98 -53.92
CA VAL A 13 40.48 -23.74 -53.14
C VAL A 13 39.17 -23.74 -52.33
N ILE A 14 39.26 -23.98 -51.03
CA ILE A 14 38.14 -23.79 -50.10
C ILE A 14 38.20 -22.34 -49.60
N LEU A 15 37.18 -21.57 -49.98
CA LEU A 15 36.89 -20.24 -49.44
C LEU A 15 36.57 -20.39 -47.94
N LEU A 16 37.43 -19.90 -47.05
CA LEU A 16 37.10 -19.74 -45.63
C LEU A 16 36.12 -18.58 -45.50
N VAL A 17 34.84 -18.88 -45.26
CA VAL A 17 33.88 -17.91 -44.74
C VAL A 17 34.14 -17.77 -43.25
N ALA A 18 34.69 -16.62 -42.85
CA ALA A 18 34.82 -16.26 -41.44
C ALA A 18 33.42 -16.00 -40.86
N PHE A 19 32.91 -16.93 -40.05
CA PHE A 19 31.78 -16.67 -39.17
C PHE A 19 32.31 -15.88 -37.96
N SER A 20 32.02 -14.58 -37.91
CA SER A 20 32.13 -13.81 -36.68
C SER A 20 31.02 -14.25 -35.73
N ALA A 21 31.35 -15.12 -34.77
CA ALA A 21 30.49 -15.34 -33.61
C ALA A 21 30.53 -14.08 -32.75
N ALA A 22 29.59 -13.17 -32.96
CA ALA A 22 29.28 -12.14 -32.00
C ALA A 22 28.63 -12.83 -30.79
N CYS A 23 29.39 -13.04 -29.72
CA CYS A 23 28.86 -13.31 -28.40
C CYS A 23 28.11 -12.05 -27.93
N ASN A 24 26.83 -11.94 -28.26
CA ASN A 24 25.91 -11.12 -27.47
C ASN A 24 25.48 -11.98 -26.28
N SER A 25 26.24 -11.92 -25.19
CA SER A 25 25.72 -12.25 -23.87
C SER A 25 24.75 -11.13 -23.48
N ALA A 26 23.48 -11.28 -23.84
CA ALA A 26 22.42 -10.49 -23.26
C ALA A 26 22.36 -10.81 -21.77
N ASP A 27 22.68 -9.82 -20.95
CA ASP A 27 22.52 -9.85 -19.49
C ASP A 27 21.02 -9.94 -19.17
N PRO A 28 20.52 -10.98 -18.49
CA PRO A 28 19.08 -11.15 -18.28
C PRO A 28 18.50 -10.23 -17.19
N THR A 29 19.24 -9.25 -16.69
CA THR A 29 18.82 -8.45 -15.53
C THR A 29 18.12 -7.12 -15.84
N THR A 30 17.88 -6.77 -17.11
CA THR A 30 17.25 -5.48 -17.47
C THR A 30 15.80 -5.57 -17.97
N GLY A 31 15.18 -6.76 -17.97
CA GLY A 31 13.81 -6.96 -18.46
C GLY A 31 12.70 -6.98 -17.40
N ALA A 32 13.03 -6.90 -16.11
CA ALA A 32 12.07 -7.12 -15.02
C ALA A 32 11.45 -5.83 -14.42
N THR A 33 11.98 -4.65 -14.72
CA THR A 33 11.59 -3.41 -14.02
C THR A 33 10.43 -2.64 -14.65
N GLU A 34 10.08 -2.91 -15.91
CA GLU A 34 8.96 -2.25 -16.59
C GLU A 34 7.67 -3.09 -16.55
N ALA A 35 7.78 -4.41 -16.58
CA ALA A 35 6.62 -5.32 -16.56
C ALA A 35 5.86 -5.32 -15.22
N ALA A 36 6.51 -4.94 -14.11
CA ALA A 36 5.88 -4.89 -12.78
C ALA A 36 5.04 -3.62 -12.52
N LYS A 37 5.01 -2.66 -13.45
CA LYS A 37 4.11 -1.49 -13.40
C LYS A 37 2.74 -1.77 -14.03
N ASP A 38 2.57 -2.91 -14.71
CA ASP A 38 1.39 -3.23 -15.52
C ASP A 38 0.46 -4.29 -14.89
N SER A 39 0.63 -4.57 -13.58
CA SER A 39 -0.24 -5.49 -12.83
C SER A 39 -1.52 -4.84 -12.29
N SER A 40 -1.89 -3.64 -12.74
CA SER A 40 -3.13 -2.97 -12.35
C SER A 40 -4.37 -3.64 -12.96
N TYR A 41 -5.50 -3.66 -12.23
CA TYR A 41 -6.78 -4.15 -12.78
C TYR A 41 -7.58 -3.07 -13.53
N ILE A 42 -7.54 -1.83 -13.04
CA ILE A 42 -8.33 -0.63 -13.44
C ILE A 42 -9.58 -0.97 -14.31
N PRO A 43 -10.80 -0.97 -13.74
CA PRO A 43 -11.98 -1.38 -14.48
C PRO A 43 -12.21 -0.53 -15.73
N GLU A 44 -12.76 -1.17 -16.77
CA GLU A 44 -13.05 -0.52 -18.05
C GLU A 44 -13.91 0.74 -17.87
N GLY A 45 -13.58 1.81 -18.60
CA GLY A 45 -14.29 3.08 -18.56
C GLY A 45 -13.92 4.00 -17.40
N TYR A 46 -13.15 3.54 -16.39
CA TYR A 46 -12.68 4.40 -15.31
C TYR A 46 -11.59 5.36 -15.80
N LYS A 47 -11.57 6.58 -15.25
CA LYS A 47 -10.56 7.61 -15.53
C LYS A 47 -9.91 8.08 -14.24
N LYS A 48 -8.60 8.37 -14.30
CA LYS A 48 -7.81 8.83 -13.15
C LYS A 48 -8.32 10.21 -12.71
N VAL A 49 -8.72 10.33 -11.46
CA VAL A 49 -9.21 11.59 -10.84
C VAL A 49 -8.23 12.14 -9.79
N PHE A 50 -7.31 11.31 -9.32
CA PHE A 50 -6.23 11.69 -8.43
C PHE A 50 -5.02 10.78 -8.63
N SER A 51 -3.83 11.34 -8.50
CA SER A 51 -2.61 10.57 -8.33
C SER A 51 -1.54 11.36 -7.61
N ASP A 52 -0.72 10.65 -6.85
CA ASP A 52 0.61 11.08 -6.46
C ASP A 52 1.59 9.97 -6.85
N GLU A 53 2.56 10.31 -7.70
CA GLU A 53 3.59 9.39 -8.20
C GLU A 53 4.90 9.54 -7.39
N PHE A 54 4.94 10.45 -6.40
CA PHE A 54 6.07 10.65 -5.49
C PHE A 54 7.44 10.91 -6.15
N ASP A 55 7.45 11.44 -7.38
CA ASP A 55 8.66 11.85 -8.11
C ASP A 55 9.26 13.20 -7.63
N GLY A 56 8.59 13.86 -6.69
CA GLY A 56 9.01 15.16 -6.16
C GLY A 56 10.15 15.08 -5.14
N ALA A 57 10.86 16.20 -4.94
CA ALA A 57 11.90 16.30 -3.91
C ALA A 57 11.36 16.36 -2.47
N SER A 58 10.07 16.64 -2.30
CA SER A 58 9.38 16.72 -1.01
C SER A 58 7.94 16.20 -1.13
N LEU A 59 7.37 15.68 -0.05
CA LEU A 59 5.96 15.30 -0.01
C LEU A 59 5.07 16.51 -0.34
N SER A 60 4.12 16.33 -1.25
CA SER A 60 3.17 17.38 -1.63
C SER A 60 2.21 17.70 -0.48
N LEU A 61 2.37 18.88 0.11
CA LEU A 61 1.42 19.42 1.09
C LEU A 61 0.09 19.85 0.45
N ASP A 62 -0.03 19.91 -0.87
CA ASP A 62 -1.34 20.11 -1.50
C ASP A 62 -2.18 18.82 -1.48
N ASN A 63 -1.50 17.67 -1.45
CA ASN A 63 -2.12 16.35 -1.51
C ASN A 63 -2.33 15.72 -0.15
N TRP A 64 -1.43 15.94 0.82
CA TRP A 64 -1.36 15.11 2.02
C TRP A 64 -1.36 15.90 3.33
N TRP A 65 -2.16 15.42 4.28
CA TRP A 65 -1.95 15.58 5.71
C TRP A 65 -1.08 14.44 6.23
N THR A 66 -0.46 14.62 7.39
CA THR A 66 0.43 13.62 8.00
C THR A 66 -0.07 13.11 9.35
N ARG A 67 -1.34 13.38 9.67
CA ARG A 67 -2.04 12.87 10.86
C ARG A 67 -3.44 12.42 10.50
N TYR A 68 -4.02 11.60 11.36
CA TYR A 68 -5.44 11.25 11.29
C TYR A 68 -6.32 12.49 11.40
N ILE A 69 -7.52 12.43 10.80
CA ILE A 69 -8.50 13.51 10.84
C ILE A 69 -8.93 13.91 12.26
N TYR A 70 -8.90 12.95 13.18
CA TYR A 70 -9.39 13.11 14.55
C TYR A 70 -8.56 14.12 15.35
N LYS A 71 -9.19 14.72 16.36
CA LYS A 71 -8.62 15.81 17.17
C LYS A 71 -8.08 16.93 16.29
N ASP A 72 -8.90 17.43 15.37
CA ASP A 72 -8.55 18.52 14.45
C ASP A 72 -7.26 18.27 13.66
N GLY A 73 -7.06 17.03 13.20
CA GLY A 73 -5.89 16.68 12.41
C GLY A 73 -4.60 16.51 13.21
N THR A 74 -4.67 16.12 14.48
CA THR A 74 -3.47 16.01 15.35
C THR A 74 -3.29 14.63 15.98
N LEU A 75 -4.23 13.70 15.80
CA LEU A 75 -4.14 12.38 16.43
C LEU A 75 -3.06 11.50 15.77
N ASP A 76 -2.24 10.87 16.62
CA ASP A 76 -1.11 10.01 16.22
C ASP A 76 -1.44 8.50 16.19
N THR A 77 -2.43 8.05 16.97
CA THR A 77 -2.72 6.63 17.18
C THR A 77 -4.21 6.40 17.30
N LEU A 78 -4.70 5.25 16.82
CA LEU A 78 -6.13 4.91 16.90
C LEU A 78 -6.40 3.84 17.95
N ASN A 79 -5.46 2.91 18.14
CA ASN A 79 -5.59 1.78 19.03
C ASN A 79 -4.50 1.83 20.10
N ASP A 80 -3.87 0.69 20.35
CA ASP A 80 -2.80 0.50 21.33
C ASP A 80 -1.41 0.48 20.66
N GLU A 81 -1.27 1.12 19.51
CA GLU A 81 0.00 1.17 18.78
C GLU A 81 1.08 1.93 19.58
N ARG A 82 2.34 1.67 19.24
CA ARG A 82 3.53 2.11 19.99
C ARG A 82 4.35 3.19 19.29
N GLN A 83 3.93 3.62 18.11
CA GLN A 83 4.51 4.77 17.41
C GLN A 83 3.81 6.08 17.75
N LEU A 84 4.51 7.18 17.52
CA LEU A 84 3.92 8.47 17.21
C LEU A 84 4.21 8.80 15.74
N PHE A 85 3.23 9.33 15.00
CA PHE A 85 3.53 9.81 13.64
C PHE A 85 4.26 11.14 13.73
N ARG A 86 5.37 11.32 13.02
CA ARG A 86 6.19 12.55 13.11
C ARG A 86 6.76 12.94 11.76
N GLU A 87 7.20 14.19 11.65
CA GLU A 87 7.86 14.75 10.47
C GLU A 87 9.38 14.77 10.65
N ASN A 88 9.91 13.82 11.42
CA ASN A 88 11.30 13.73 11.82
C ASN A 88 12.05 12.73 10.93
N ASN A 89 12.14 13.04 9.63
CA ASN A 89 12.66 12.13 8.60
C ASN A 89 11.92 10.78 8.52
N ASN A 90 10.61 10.81 8.79
CA ASN A 90 9.72 9.66 8.61
C ASN A 90 9.01 9.65 7.23
N HIS A 91 9.12 10.74 6.46
CA HIS A 91 8.62 10.85 5.08
C HIS A 91 9.80 11.13 4.15
N VAL A 92 10.45 10.08 3.67
CA VAL A 92 11.68 10.20 2.87
C VAL A 92 11.34 10.06 1.39
N MET A 93 11.59 11.10 0.60
CA MET A 93 11.48 11.04 -0.85
C MET A 93 12.78 10.46 -1.42
N THR A 94 12.68 9.41 -2.23
CA THR A 94 13.85 8.81 -2.91
C THR A 94 14.11 9.41 -4.29
N GLY A 95 13.17 10.25 -4.77
CA GLY A 95 13.12 10.78 -6.14
C GLY A 95 12.24 9.97 -7.09
N THR A 96 11.85 8.76 -6.71
CA THR A 96 10.91 7.90 -7.47
C THR A 96 9.89 7.18 -6.59
N THR A 97 10.02 7.30 -5.26
CA THR A 97 9.12 6.69 -4.26
C THR A 97 9.08 7.57 -3.00
N LEU A 98 8.03 7.40 -2.21
CA LEU A 98 7.95 7.85 -0.82
C LEU A 98 8.23 6.67 0.11
N GLN A 99 9.07 6.85 1.12
CA GLN A 99 9.23 5.91 2.24
C GLN A 99 8.57 6.47 3.50
N LEU A 100 7.57 5.77 4.01
CA LEU A 100 7.05 6.00 5.36
C LEU A 100 7.90 5.19 6.35
N THR A 101 8.86 5.87 6.98
CA THR A 101 9.91 5.22 7.77
C THR A 101 9.57 5.22 9.26
N ALA A 102 9.63 4.05 9.88
CA ALA A 102 9.58 3.86 11.32
C ALA A 102 10.98 3.73 11.93
N ARG A 103 11.19 4.34 13.11
CA ARG A 103 12.46 4.32 13.85
C ARG A 103 12.18 4.14 15.33
N LYS A 104 13.05 3.39 16.01
CA LYS A 104 13.08 3.40 17.48
C LYS A 104 13.70 4.71 17.96
N VAL A 105 13.10 5.36 18.96
CA VAL A 105 13.58 6.63 19.49
C VAL A 105 13.88 6.53 21.00
N PRO A 106 14.93 7.20 21.49
CA PRO A 106 15.18 7.32 22.93
C PRO A 106 14.05 8.13 23.59
N THR A 107 13.41 7.57 24.60
CA THR A 107 12.29 8.20 25.31
C THR A 107 12.01 7.52 26.64
N GLU A 108 11.58 8.30 27.62
CA GLU A 108 11.10 7.81 28.92
C GLU A 108 9.67 7.24 28.83
N ASN A 109 8.94 7.56 27.75
CA ASN A 109 7.59 7.06 27.54
C ASN A 109 7.63 5.60 27.07
N LYS A 110 7.37 4.68 28.00
CA LYS A 110 7.36 3.23 27.71
C LYS A 110 6.30 2.79 26.70
N ARG A 111 5.24 3.57 26.46
CA ARG A 111 4.26 3.28 25.42
C ARG A 111 4.80 3.63 24.04
N PHE A 112 5.27 4.86 23.88
CA PHE A 112 5.66 5.44 22.60
C PHE A 112 7.17 5.43 22.42
N GLN A 113 7.70 4.29 21.98
CA GLN A 113 9.14 4.06 21.79
C GLN A 113 9.58 4.16 20.32
N TYR A 114 8.64 4.47 19.42
CA TYR A 114 8.91 4.60 17.99
C TYR A 114 8.31 5.89 17.44
N GLU A 115 8.94 6.41 16.41
CA GLU A 115 8.35 7.41 15.50
C GLU A 115 8.13 6.76 14.15
N SER A 116 7.08 7.16 13.43
CA SER A 116 6.75 6.60 12.12
C SER A 116 6.11 7.64 11.19
N GLY A 117 5.88 7.25 9.94
CA GLY A 117 5.24 8.05 8.91
C GLY A 117 3.80 7.62 8.64
N MET A 118 2.95 8.60 8.34
CA MET A 118 1.65 8.39 7.71
C MET A 118 1.27 9.55 6.79
N ILE A 119 0.42 9.27 5.82
CA ILE A 119 -0.22 10.26 4.96
C ILE A 119 -1.72 10.01 4.88
N ARG A 120 -2.49 11.09 4.81
CA ARG A 120 -3.94 11.10 4.60
C ARG A 120 -4.26 12.13 3.52
N SER A 121 -4.97 11.74 2.47
CA SER A 121 -5.25 12.63 1.35
C SER A 121 -6.06 13.86 1.80
N LYS A 122 -5.78 15.04 1.27
CA LYS A 122 -6.63 16.24 1.45
C LYS A 122 -7.89 16.12 0.62
N MET A 123 -7.79 15.53 -0.57
CA MET A 123 -8.96 15.18 -1.36
C MET A 123 -9.68 13.97 -0.77
N THR A 124 -10.99 13.95 -0.93
CA THR A 124 -11.87 12.87 -0.48
C THR A 124 -12.67 12.32 -1.66
N PHE A 125 -13.03 11.04 -1.61
CA PHE A 125 -13.63 10.31 -2.73
C PHE A 125 -14.79 9.44 -2.26
N LYS A 126 -15.85 9.30 -3.06
CA LYS A 126 -16.90 8.30 -2.83
C LYS A 126 -17.06 7.45 -4.07
N TYR A 127 -16.98 6.13 -3.92
CA TYR A 127 -16.84 5.16 -5.01
C TYR A 127 -15.58 5.38 -5.86
N GLY A 128 -15.19 4.36 -6.60
CA GLY A 128 -14.02 4.40 -7.46
C GLY A 128 -13.19 3.13 -7.40
N TYR A 129 -12.13 3.12 -8.21
CA TYR A 129 -11.03 2.18 -8.08
C TYR A 129 -9.85 2.90 -7.41
N TYR A 130 -9.41 2.38 -6.28
CA TYR A 130 -8.31 2.91 -5.47
C TYR A 130 -7.14 1.95 -5.60
N GLU A 131 -5.94 2.46 -5.86
CA GLU A 131 -4.77 1.64 -6.06
C GLU A 131 -3.52 2.29 -5.48
N ALA A 132 -2.66 1.48 -4.87
CA ALA A 132 -1.31 1.88 -4.50
C ALA A 132 -0.33 0.74 -4.79
N ARG A 133 0.86 1.09 -5.28
CA ARG A 133 1.96 0.13 -5.46
C ARG A 133 2.95 0.26 -4.31
N LEU A 134 3.02 -0.79 -3.49
CA LEU A 134 3.64 -0.75 -2.17
C LEU A 134 4.62 -1.92 -2.00
N LYS A 135 5.72 -1.67 -1.28
CA LYS A 135 6.58 -2.74 -0.74
C LYS A 135 6.53 -2.71 0.79
N MET A 136 6.18 -3.83 1.39
CA MET A 136 5.95 -3.91 2.84
C MET A 136 7.26 -4.05 3.63
N PRO A 137 7.37 -3.47 4.84
CA PRO A 137 8.47 -3.78 5.75
C PRO A 137 8.40 -5.23 6.24
N GLY A 138 9.56 -5.84 6.49
CA GLY A 138 9.67 -7.24 6.92
C GLY A 138 9.89 -7.44 8.43
N GLY A 139 10.11 -6.36 9.20
CA GLY A 139 10.44 -6.45 10.63
C GLY A 139 9.32 -7.05 11.50
N LEU A 140 9.69 -7.75 12.56
CA LEU A 140 8.73 -8.22 13.57
C LEU A 140 8.14 -7.03 14.31
N GLY A 141 6.80 -6.94 14.36
CA GLY A 141 6.06 -5.89 15.04
C GLY A 141 5.55 -4.77 14.15
N VAL A 142 5.77 -4.83 12.83
CA VAL A 142 5.27 -3.83 11.88
C VAL A 142 3.80 -4.07 11.51
N TRP A 143 3.08 -2.97 11.27
CA TRP A 143 1.68 -2.93 10.85
C TRP A 143 1.42 -1.79 9.84
N PRO A 144 1.95 -1.89 8.62
CA PRO A 144 1.55 -1.02 7.51
C PRO A 144 0.09 -1.23 7.10
N ALA A 145 -0.57 -0.15 6.68
CA ALA A 145 -1.92 -0.20 6.15
C ALA A 145 -2.13 0.77 4.97
N PHE A 146 -2.99 0.36 4.03
CA PHE A 146 -3.59 1.17 2.97
C PHE A 146 -5.10 1.07 3.09
N TRP A 147 -5.78 2.18 3.34
CA TRP A 147 -7.16 2.12 3.80
C TRP A 147 -7.90 3.45 3.61
N LEU A 148 -9.21 3.40 3.83
CA LEU A 148 -10.16 4.49 3.62
C LEU A 148 -10.94 4.76 4.90
N ASN A 149 -11.07 6.04 5.28
CA ASN A 149 -11.94 6.48 6.38
C ASN A 149 -12.75 7.73 5.97
N SER A 150 -13.91 7.98 6.61
CA SER A 150 -14.75 9.12 6.22
C SER A 150 -14.18 10.47 6.65
N ASP A 151 -14.48 11.51 5.87
CA ASP A 151 -14.36 12.90 6.30
C ASP A 151 -15.39 13.23 7.41
N SER A 152 -15.35 14.44 7.95
CA SER A 152 -16.35 14.92 8.90
C SER A 152 -17.71 15.18 8.25
N ASP A 153 -18.80 15.02 9.02
CA ASP A 153 -20.13 15.45 8.59
C ASP A 153 -20.28 16.98 8.48
N GLU A 154 -21.46 17.46 8.07
CA GLU A 154 -21.75 18.89 7.89
C GLU A 154 -21.60 19.73 9.17
N ASN A 155 -21.53 19.11 10.34
CA ASN A 155 -21.31 19.77 11.63
C ASN A 155 -19.86 19.65 12.11
N GLY A 156 -18.94 19.15 11.26
CA GLY A 156 -17.54 18.94 11.61
C GLY A 156 -17.30 17.71 12.49
N LYS A 157 -18.28 16.81 12.64
CA LYS A 157 -18.13 15.62 13.48
C LYS A 157 -17.61 14.43 12.68
N THR A 158 -16.55 13.80 13.18
CA THR A 158 -16.03 12.53 12.69
C THR A 158 -16.69 11.35 13.44
N SER A 159 -17.03 10.27 12.75
CA SER A 159 -17.60 9.06 13.35
C SER A 159 -17.03 7.79 12.71
N TRP A 160 -17.08 6.68 13.44
CA TRP A 160 -16.71 5.35 12.96
C TRP A 160 -17.80 4.33 13.34
N PRO A 161 -18.10 3.31 12.50
CA PRO A 161 -17.77 3.17 11.06
C PRO A 161 -18.30 4.36 10.23
N PRO A 162 -17.92 4.52 8.94
CA PRO A 162 -17.34 3.53 8.02
C PRO A 162 -15.81 3.56 7.88
N GLU A 163 -15.28 2.43 7.40
CA GLU A 163 -13.86 2.18 7.13
C GLU A 163 -13.75 1.03 6.11
N ILE A 164 -12.81 1.15 5.16
CA ILE A 164 -12.44 0.05 4.27
C ILE A 164 -10.92 -0.11 4.30
N ASP A 165 -10.45 -1.25 4.76
CA ASP A 165 -9.05 -1.64 4.79
C ASP A 165 -8.72 -2.36 3.48
N ILE A 166 -7.98 -1.68 2.60
CA ILE A 166 -7.54 -2.24 1.31
C ILE A 166 -6.47 -3.28 1.57
N ILE A 167 -5.50 -2.95 2.43
CA ILE A 167 -4.61 -3.93 3.06
C ILE A 167 -4.26 -3.46 4.47
N GLU A 168 -4.37 -4.39 5.42
CA GLU A 168 -3.53 -4.38 6.62
C GLU A 168 -2.54 -5.55 6.51
N PHE A 169 -1.25 -5.23 6.52
CA PHE A 169 -0.20 -6.23 6.61
C PHE A 169 0.34 -6.21 8.03
N VAL A 170 0.27 -7.36 8.70
CA VAL A 170 0.70 -7.52 10.08
C VAL A 170 1.77 -8.58 10.13
N ASN A 171 2.89 -8.29 10.79
CA ASN A 171 3.93 -9.29 11.00
C ASN A 171 4.23 -9.45 12.49
N ASN A 172 3.61 -10.45 13.13
CA ASN A 172 3.91 -10.85 14.52
C ASN A 172 4.74 -12.14 14.59
N GLY A 173 5.22 -12.65 13.46
CA GLY A 173 6.14 -13.78 13.37
C GLY A 173 5.54 -15.15 13.73
N LYS A 174 4.23 -15.24 14.01
CA LYS A 174 3.56 -16.51 14.34
C LYS A 174 2.22 -16.65 13.63
N ASP A 175 1.22 -15.91 14.12
CA ASP A 175 -0.15 -15.97 13.62
C ASP A 175 -0.27 -15.24 12.28
N ASP A 176 0.46 -14.13 12.17
CA ASP A 176 0.53 -13.27 11.00
C ASP A 176 1.97 -13.27 10.46
N ARG A 177 2.11 -13.57 9.17
CA ARG A 177 3.37 -13.86 8.50
C ARG A 177 3.55 -12.99 7.26
N PRO A 178 4.78 -12.89 6.71
CA PRO A 178 5.07 -12.05 5.54
C PRO A 178 4.29 -12.36 4.25
N ASP A 179 3.61 -13.51 4.17
CA ASP A 179 2.74 -13.93 3.06
C ASP A 179 1.25 -13.59 3.27
N MET A 180 0.89 -12.94 4.38
CA MET A 180 -0.50 -12.75 4.80
C MET A 180 -0.98 -11.30 4.65
N MET A 181 -2.24 -11.17 4.22
CA MET A 181 -2.93 -9.90 4.07
C MET A 181 -4.31 -9.97 4.72
N HIS A 182 -4.67 -8.91 5.45
CA HIS A 182 -6.00 -8.70 6.01
C HIS A 182 -6.72 -7.60 5.25
N MET A 183 -8.03 -7.77 5.10
CA MET A 183 -8.90 -6.88 4.33
C MET A 183 -10.25 -6.84 5.03
N THR A 184 -10.79 -5.64 5.20
CA THR A 184 -12.07 -5.48 5.88
C THR A 184 -12.84 -4.32 5.27
N ALA A 185 -14.17 -4.43 5.29
CA ALA A 185 -15.04 -3.26 5.17
C ALA A 185 -15.88 -3.19 6.44
N GLN A 186 -15.60 -2.22 7.31
CA GLN A 186 -16.16 -2.19 8.65
C GLN A 186 -17.61 -1.74 8.62
N VAL A 187 -18.48 -2.55 9.21
CA VAL A 187 -19.87 -2.23 9.54
C VAL A 187 -20.08 -2.47 11.02
N LYS A 188 -20.92 -1.65 11.66
CA LYS A 188 -21.24 -1.89 13.07
C LYS A 188 -22.31 -3.00 13.14
N PRO A 189 -22.06 -4.13 13.82
CA PRO A 189 -23.11 -5.11 14.06
C PRO A 189 -24.26 -4.46 14.85
N LYS A 190 -25.50 -4.85 14.56
CA LYS A 190 -26.59 -4.57 15.50
C LYS A 190 -26.31 -5.30 16.80
N LYS A 191 -26.80 -4.75 17.92
CA LYS A 191 -26.59 -5.35 19.25
C LYS A 191 -27.10 -6.80 19.25
N GLY A 192 -26.20 -7.76 19.49
CA GLY A 192 -26.50 -9.20 19.53
C GLY A 192 -26.24 -9.95 18.22
N GLU A 193 -25.86 -9.26 17.14
CA GLU A 193 -25.44 -9.89 15.89
C GLU A 193 -23.91 -10.06 15.86
N PRO A 194 -23.40 -11.16 15.25
CA PRO A 194 -21.96 -11.30 15.02
C PRO A 194 -21.46 -10.14 14.15
N ASN A 195 -20.26 -9.63 14.44
CA ASN A 195 -19.62 -8.57 13.65
C ASN A 195 -19.50 -9.03 12.19
N PRO A 196 -20.30 -8.50 11.26
CA PRO A 196 -20.21 -8.92 9.87
C PRO A 196 -19.00 -8.18 9.29
N TRP A 197 -17.98 -8.93 8.88
CA TRP A 197 -16.85 -8.40 8.14
C TRP A 197 -17.39 -8.00 6.77
N GLY A 198 -17.73 -6.72 6.59
CA GLY A 198 -18.55 -6.27 5.48
C GLY A 198 -19.95 -6.88 5.50
N GLY A 199 -20.67 -6.78 4.39
CA GLY A 199 -21.96 -7.44 4.19
C GLY A 199 -21.82 -8.89 3.74
N GLN A 200 -22.67 -9.31 2.82
CA GLN A 200 -22.69 -10.66 2.28
C GLN A 200 -21.43 -10.91 1.43
N GLU A 201 -20.74 -12.03 1.66
CA GLU A 201 -19.68 -12.52 0.77
C GLU A 201 -20.25 -12.94 -0.59
N LEU A 202 -19.68 -12.37 -1.66
CA LEU A 202 -20.08 -12.62 -3.04
C LEU A 202 -18.99 -13.37 -3.83
N PHE A 203 -17.72 -13.23 -3.43
CA PHE A 203 -16.60 -13.94 -4.02
C PHE A 203 -15.45 -14.07 -3.02
N ARG A 204 -14.72 -15.19 -3.07
CA ARG A 204 -13.49 -15.43 -2.30
C ARG A 204 -12.53 -16.27 -3.12
N ASP A 205 -11.28 -15.85 -3.17
CA ASP A 205 -10.21 -16.57 -3.82
C ASP A 205 -9.84 -17.88 -3.07
N PRO A 206 -9.43 -18.95 -3.76
CA PRO A 206 -9.09 -20.23 -3.12
C PRO A 206 -7.92 -20.18 -2.14
N ASP A 207 -7.01 -19.20 -2.25
CA ASP A 207 -5.84 -19.11 -1.36
C ASP A 207 -6.18 -18.51 0.03
N PHE A 208 -7.44 -18.17 0.28
CA PHE A 208 -7.89 -17.77 1.62
C PHE A 208 -7.80 -18.92 2.62
N LYS A 209 -7.21 -18.66 3.78
CA LYS A 209 -7.28 -19.57 4.93
C LYS A 209 -8.04 -18.88 6.04
N LYS A 210 -9.23 -19.40 6.34
CA LYS A 210 -10.23 -18.73 7.19
C LYS A 210 -10.57 -17.34 6.63
N ARG A 211 -10.13 -16.26 7.27
CA ARG A 211 -10.49 -14.88 6.92
C ARG A 211 -9.43 -14.14 6.14
N ASN A 212 -8.21 -14.68 6.06
CA ASN A 212 -7.05 -13.94 5.57
C ASN A 212 -6.58 -14.54 4.25
N TYR A 213 -6.08 -13.67 3.37
CA TYR A 213 -5.46 -14.08 2.13
C TYR A 213 -4.01 -14.53 2.40
N HIS A 214 -3.62 -15.66 1.82
CA HIS A 214 -2.23 -16.14 1.83
C HIS A 214 -1.68 -16.07 0.42
N ALA A 215 -0.78 -15.12 0.17
CA ALA A 215 -0.14 -14.99 -1.11
C ALA A 215 0.85 -16.15 -1.35
N PRO A 216 1.12 -16.52 -2.62
CA PRO A 216 2.18 -17.46 -2.97
C PRO A 216 3.59 -16.84 -2.86
N PHE A 217 3.69 -15.58 -2.40
CA PHE A 217 4.92 -14.80 -2.24
C PHE A 217 4.87 -14.05 -0.90
N LYS A 218 5.98 -13.40 -0.53
CA LYS A 218 6.04 -12.54 0.65
C LYS A 218 5.99 -11.08 0.22
N PHE A 219 5.08 -10.31 0.82
CA PHE A 219 4.92 -8.88 0.51
C PHE A 219 6.16 -8.00 0.79
N PRO A 220 7.10 -8.38 1.69
CA PRO A 220 8.34 -7.64 1.85
C PRO A 220 9.41 -7.88 0.77
N ASP A 221 9.27 -8.90 -0.08
CA ASP A 221 10.31 -9.25 -1.06
C ASP A 221 10.29 -8.29 -2.26
N ASP A 222 9.11 -7.87 -2.72
CA ASP A 222 8.93 -6.99 -3.88
C ASP A 222 7.77 -5.99 -3.71
N PHE A 223 7.66 -5.05 -4.64
CA PHE A 223 6.50 -4.18 -4.78
C PHE A 223 5.31 -4.95 -5.36
N HIS A 224 4.14 -4.71 -4.77
CA HIS A 224 2.86 -5.25 -5.22
C HIS A 224 1.83 -4.15 -5.39
N VAL A 225 0.92 -4.34 -6.33
CA VAL A 225 -0.18 -3.42 -6.61
C VAL A 225 -1.41 -3.85 -5.79
N PHE A 226 -1.79 -3.04 -4.81
CA PHE A 226 -2.97 -3.27 -3.98
C PHE A 226 -4.13 -2.41 -4.49
N GLY A 227 -5.25 -3.06 -4.82
CA GLY A 227 -6.39 -2.41 -5.45
C GLY A 227 -7.71 -2.66 -4.73
N LEU A 228 -8.61 -1.69 -4.79
CA LEU A 228 -9.99 -1.78 -4.31
C LEU A 228 -10.94 -1.16 -5.32
N LEU A 229 -11.91 -1.93 -5.81
CA LEU A 229 -13.10 -1.40 -6.48
C LEU A 229 -14.22 -1.22 -5.46
N TRP A 230 -14.56 0.03 -5.13
CA TRP A 230 -15.77 0.39 -4.38
C TRP A 230 -16.78 0.94 -5.37
N ASP A 231 -17.80 0.15 -5.74
CA ASP A 231 -18.75 0.51 -6.79
C ASP A 231 -20.09 0.99 -6.22
N THR A 232 -20.85 1.64 -7.09
CA THR A 232 -22.17 2.25 -6.87
C THR A 232 -23.30 1.26 -6.64
N ASP A 233 -23.06 -0.04 -6.87
CA ASP A 233 -24.00 -1.12 -6.61
C ASP A 233 -23.90 -1.68 -5.17
N ASP A 234 -23.26 -0.92 -4.27
CA ASP A 234 -22.99 -1.30 -2.88
C ASP A 234 -22.13 -2.58 -2.78
N THR A 235 -21.11 -2.70 -3.63
CA THR A 235 -20.09 -3.75 -3.53
C THR A 235 -18.68 -3.17 -3.37
N VAL A 236 -17.83 -3.95 -2.70
CA VAL A 236 -16.41 -3.68 -2.58
C VAL A 236 -15.63 -4.94 -2.96
N THR A 237 -14.63 -4.76 -3.82
CA THR A 237 -13.80 -5.86 -4.35
C THR A 237 -12.32 -5.54 -4.21
N TRP A 238 -11.55 -6.46 -3.65
CA TRP A 238 -10.11 -6.32 -3.44
C TRP A 238 -9.31 -7.03 -4.51
N PHE A 239 -8.13 -6.48 -4.80
CA PHE A 239 -7.19 -6.99 -5.78
C PHE A 239 -5.76 -6.91 -5.25
N VAL A 240 -4.93 -7.88 -5.64
CA VAL A 240 -3.47 -7.81 -5.53
C VAL A 240 -2.90 -8.19 -6.89
N ASP A 241 -2.05 -7.34 -7.45
CA ASP A 241 -1.44 -7.52 -8.78
C ASP A 241 -2.49 -7.86 -9.85
N GLY A 242 -3.62 -7.16 -9.79
CA GLY A 242 -4.71 -7.29 -10.75
C GLY A 242 -5.60 -8.53 -10.53
N LYS A 243 -5.16 -9.48 -9.70
CA LYS A 243 -5.92 -10.67 -9.32
C LYS A 243 -7.03 -10.29 -8.33
N LYS A 244 -8.28 -10.56 -8.69
CA LYS A 244 -9.44 -10.39 -7.80
C LYS A 244 -9.34 -11.37 -6.62
N LEU A 245 -9.45 -10.88 -5.39
CA LEU A 245 -9.30 -11.69 -4.17
C LEU A 245 -10.61 -11.94 -3.43
N PHE A 246 -11.40 -10.89 -3.25
CA PHE A 246 -12.57 -10.95 -2.38
C PHE A 246 -13.60 -9.92 -2.82
N THR A 247 -14.89 -10.26 -2.74
CA THR A 247 -15.99 -9.31 -2.98
C THR A 247 -17.03 -9.49 -1.89
N VAL A 248 -17.47 -8.37 -1.30
CA VAL A 248 -18.63 -8.34 -0.39
C VAL A 248 -19.62 -7.25 -0.79
N SER A 249 -20.87 -7.41 -0.39
CA SER A 249 -21.79 -6.26 -0.34
C SER A 249 -21.39 -5.33 0.80
N TYR A 250 -21.52 -4.02 0.62
CA TYR A 250 -21.10 -3.03 1.59
C TYR A 250 -21.75 -1.67 1.35
N LYS A 251 -22.24 -1.04 2.42
CA LYS A 251 -22.76 0.33 2.39
C LYS A 251 -21.90 1.26 3.24
N TRP A 252 -21.47 2.38 2.66
CA TRP A 252 -20.67 3.40 3.34
C TRP A 252 -21.55 4.33 4.19
N VAL A 253 -21.93 3.82 5.36
CA VAL A 253 -22.84 4.48 6.29
C VAL A 253 -22.27 4.53 7.70
N TYR A 254 -22.67 5.54 8.46
CA TYR A 254 -22.45 5.60 9.88
C TYR A 254 -23.26 4.52 10.62
N ALA A 255 -22.92 4.28 11.89
CA ALA A 255 -23.60 3.30 12.75
C ALA A 255 -25.13 3.51 12.90
N ASN A 256 -25.62 4.72 12.66
CA ASN A 256 -27.05 5.06 12.68
C ASN A 256 -27.74 4.84 11.31
N GLY A 257 -27.03 4.30 10.32
CA GLY A 257 -27.53 4.05 8.97
C GLY A 257 -27.54 5.27 8.04
N LYS A 258 -27.12 6.46 8.51
CA LYS A 258 -26.97 7.63 7.63
C LYS A 258 -25.76 7.46 6.71
N ASP A 259 -25.90 7.93 5.47
CA ASP A 259 -24.79 8.07 4.54
C ASP A 259 -23.63 8.83 5.18
N ALA A 260 -22.44 8.25 5.08
CA ALA A 260 -21.23 8.93 5.51
C ALA A 260 -20.66 9.80 4.36
N PRO A 261 -19.91 10.86 4.71
CA PRO A 261 -19.17 11.70 3.76
C PRO A 261 -18.16 10.91 2.94
N ASN A 262 -17.62 11.55 1.91
CA ASN A 262 -16.54 11.00 1.11
C ASN A 262 -15.36 10.52 1.97
N ALA A 263 -14.64 9.52 1.48
CA ALA A 263 -13.52 8.90 2.17
C ALA A 263 -12.19 9.58 1.83
N HIS A 264 -11.32 9.72 2.82
CA HIS A 264 -9.90 9.93 2.62
C HIS A 264 -9.20 8.64 2.19
N VAL A 265 -8.05 8.79 1.54
CA VAL A 265 -7.08 7.72 1.31
C VAL A 265 -5.96 7.84 2.32
N LEU A 266 -5.61 6.74 3.00
CA LEU A 266 -4.60 6.70 4.04
C LEU A 266 -3.55 5.62 3.76
N LEU A 267 -2.29 5.98 4.02
CA LEU A 267 -1.17 5.06 4.13
C LEU A 267 -0.43 5.35 5.42
N ASN A 268 -0.17 4.34 6.24
CA ASN A 268 0.60 4.49 7.47
C ASN A 268 1.45 3.27 7.75
N LEU A 269 2.50 3.46 8.55
CA LEU A 269 3.27 2.37 9.15
C LEU A 269 3.09 2.38 10.66
N SER A 270 2.09 1.66 11.17
CA SER A 270 1.92 1.47 12.62
C SER A 270 2.91 0.42 13.15
N ILE A 271 3.24 0.49 14.43
CA ILE A 271 4.20 -0.39 15.11
C ILE A 271 3.58 -0.92 16.41
N GLY A 272 3.60 -2.25 16.59
CA GLY A 272 3.21 -2.89 17.83
C GLY A 272 1.71 -3.05 18.03
N GLY A 273 1.21 -2.69 19.23
CA GLY A 273 -0.12 -3.05 19.70
C GLY A 273 -0.28 -4.54 20.03
N GLN A 274 -1.47 -4.93 20.51
CA GLN A 274 -1.80 -6.32 20.85
C GLN A 274 -1.84 -7.25 19.62
N TRP A 275 -1.79 -6.69 18.41
CA TRP A 275 -1.83 -7.46 17.18
C TRP A 275 -0.44 -7.69 16.58
N ALA A 276 0.22 -6.65 16.05
CA ALA A 276 1.55 -6.80 15.46
C ALA A 276 2.62 -7.06 16.52
N GLY A 277 2.49 -6.43 17.69
CA GLY A 277 3.41 -6.58 18.82
C GLY A 277 3.09 -7.76 19.75
N ARG A 278 2.11 -8.61 19.41
CA ARG A 278 1.61 -9.71 20.29
C ARG A 278 2.73 -10.58 20.85
N TYR A 279 3.74 -10.86 20.02
CA TYR A 279 4.86 -11.73 20.36
C TYR A 279 6.19 -10.98 20.48
N GLY A 280 6.14 -9.67 20.72
CA GLY A 280 7.28 -8.78 20.77
C GLY A 280 7.47 -7.97 19.49
N ILE A 281 8.42 -7.05 19.56
CA ILE A 281 8.89 -6.20 18.45
C ILE A 281 10.39 -6.40 18.39
N ASP A 282 10.95 -6.63 17.20
CA ASP A 282 12.39 -6.72 17.02
C ASP A 282 12.97 -5.31 16.85
N ASP A 283 13.47 -4.75 17.94
CA ASP A 283 14.10 -3.44 17.95
C ASP A 283 15.33 -3.34 17.04
N THR A 284 16.02 -4.46 16.80
CA THR A 284 17.24 -4.49 15.99
C THR A 284 16.95 -4.41 14.49
N ALA A 285 15.70 -4.65 14.09
CA ALA A 285 15.25 -4.53 12.72
C ALA A 285 14.99 -3.08 12.29
N PHE A 286 14.94 -2.11 13.21
CA PHE A 286 14.66 -0.71 12.87
C PHE A 286 15.95 0.02 12.40
N PRO A 287 15.85 0.89 11.38
CA PRO A 287 14.63 1.41 10.75
C PRO A 287 13.91 0.43 9.81
N GLN A 288 12.60 0.57 9.72
CA GLN A 288 11.73 -0.15 8.76
C GLN A 288 10.95 0.88 7.93
N ALA A 289 10.60 0.55 6.69
CA ALA A 289 9.87 1.45 5.80
C ALA A 289 8.76 0.74 5.04
N LEU A 290 7.63 1.44 4.89
CA LEU A 290 6.64 1.16 3.84
C LEU A 290 7.04 2.00 2.63
N ASP A 291 7.50 1.35 1.57
CA ASP A 291 7.83 2.03 0.32
C ASP A 291 6.57 2.16 -0.53
N VAL A 292 6.34 3.36 -1.05
CA VAL A 292 5.17 3.76 -1.85
C VAL A 292 5.67 4.29 -3.19
N ASP A 293 5.40 3.54 -4.26
CA ASP A 293 5.71 3.96 -5.63
C ASP A 293 4.67 4.97 -6.12
N TYR A 294 3.38 4.67 -5.96
CA TYR A 294 2.31 5.62 -6.27
C TYR A 294 1.04 5.37 -5.45
N VAL A 295 0.17 6.38 -5.42
CA VAL A 295 -1.25 6.26 -5.07
C VAL A 295 -2.08 6.84 -6.21
N ARG A 296 -3.10 6.11 -6.66
CA ARG A 296 -3.99 6.53 -7.74
C ARG A 296 -5.45 6.23 -7.39
N VAL A 297 -6.35 7.12 -7.80
CA VAL A 297 -7.80 6.94 -7.68
C VAL A 297 -8.43 7.19 -9.04
N TYR A 298 -9.35 6.30 -9.42
CA TYR A 298 -10.07 6.34 -10.68
C TYR A 298 -11.58 6.30 -10.42
N GLN A 299 -12.37 7.00 -11.23
CA GLN A 299 -13.84 6.96 -11.17
C GLN A 299 -14.43 6.86 -12.58
N LYS A 300 -15.66 6.35 -12.71
CA LYS A 300 -16.41 6.46 -13.97
C LYS A 300 -16.69 7.95 -14.24
N PRO A 301 -16.50 8.46 -15.47
CA PRO A 301 -16.67 9.89 -15.79
C PRO A 301 -18.01 10.50 -15.37
N ASP A 302 -19.08 9.71 -15.39
CA ASP A 302 -20.44 10.10 -15.01
C ASP A 302 -20.75 9.89 -13.52
N GLN A 303 -19.79 9.37 -12.74
CA GLN A 303 -19.92 9.08 -11.31
C GLN A 303 -18.82 9.75 -10.46
N VAL A 304 -18.18 10.81 -10.98
CA VAL A 304 -17.13 11.53 -10.25
C VAL A 304 -17.72 12.14 -8.96
N LYS A 305 -17.22 11.68 -7.81
CA LYS A 305 -17.60 12.17 -6.48
C LYS A 305 -16.35 12.43 -5.66
N THR A 306 -15.92 13.69 -5.69
CA THR A 306 -14.72 14.15 -5.00
C THR A 306 -15.03 15.33 -4.07
N GLY A 307 -14.23 15.50 -3.03
CA GLY A 307 -14.26 16.66 -2.14
C GLY A 307 -12.84 17.04 -1.70
N LYS A 308 -12.73 18.06 -0.85
CA LYS A 308 -11.46 18.46 -0.23
C LYS A 308 -11.72 18.78 1.24
N SER A 309 -11.09 18.02 2.12
CA SER A 309 -11.17 18.22 3.57
C SER A 309 -10.27 19.38 3.99
N THR A 310 -10.77 20.16 4.94
CA THR A 310 -10.03 21.26 5.57
C THR A 310 -9.53 20.92 6.97
N ILE A 311 -9.82 19.72 7.47
CA ILE A 311 -9.45 19.30 8.83
C ILE A 311 -8.06 18.66 8.79
N GLY A 312 -7.06 19.40 9.24
CA GLY A 312 -5.65 19.00 9.20
C GLY A 312 -4.70 20.12 9.60
N LYS A 313 -3.45 19.76 9.86
CA LYS A 313 -2.36 20.71 10.03
C LYS A 313 -1.20 20.31 9.12
N ASP A 314 -0.61 21.29 8.44
CA ASP A 314 0.65 21.09 7.74
C ASP A 314 1.77 21.15 8.77
N LEU A 315 2.38 19.98 9.03
CA LEU A 315 3.41 19.80 10.06
C LEU A 315 4.81 19.63 9.48
N LEU A 316 4.95 19.33 8.18
CA LEU A 316 6.26 19.21 7.53
C LEU A 316 7.02 20.53 7.58
N GLY A 317 8.28 20.47 7.99
CA GLY A 317 9.15 21.64 8.12
C GLY A 317 8.91 22.50 9.38
N LYS A 318 8.02 22.10 10.28
CA LYS A 318 7.86 22.73 11.60
C LYS A 318 8.69 21.99 12.66
N LYS A 319 9.18 22.69 13.67
CA LYS A 319 9.91 22.06 14.79
C LYS A 319 8.92 21.37 15.72
N ASP A 320 9.29 20.21 16.27
CA ASP A 320 8.43 19.46 17.21
C ASP A 320 8.03 20.27 18.45
N SER A 321 8.84 21.26 18.85
CA SER A 321 8.53 22.21 19.94
C SER A 321 7.25 23.02 19.70
N ASP A 322 6.82 23.15 18.45
CA ASP A 322 5.67 23.97 18.05
C ASP A 322 4.38 23.14 17.95
N VAL A 323 4.48 21.81 18.09
CA VAL A 323 3.38 20.85 17.89
C VAL A 323 2.94 20.23 19.22
N ILE A 324 3.82 20.17 20.22
CA ILE A 324 3.51 19.65 21.56
C ILE A 324 3.12 20.81 22.49
N THR A 325 1.87 21.27 22.38
CA THR A 325 1.21 21.99 23.50
C THR A 325 -0.13 21.33 23.81
N LYS A 326 -0.13 20.65 24.97
CA LYS A 326 -1.23 20.08 25.78
C LYS A 326 -1.94 18.83 25.28
#